data_AF-A0A1E3B0E9-F1
#
_entry.id   AF-A0A1E3B0E9-F1
#
_cell.length_a   1.000
_cell.length_b   1.000
_cell.length_c   1.000
_cell.angle_alpha   90.00
_cell.angle_beta   90.00
_cell.angle_gamma   90.00
#
_symmetry.space_group_name_H-M   'P 1'
#
loop_
_entity.id
_entity.type
_entity.pdbx_description
1 polymer ?
#
loop_
_entity_poly.entity_id
_entity_poly.type
_entity_poly.pdbx_seq_one_letter_code
_entity_poly.pdbx_strand_id
1 'polypeptide(L)'
;MSTTQSTPRPPFLPTDPEEFTSHVTTHGAEWFDYCRRVDEYVVNTEPILAESQQQARQLPLQNQALQREIDHLHQQLTAEESAHQQTRAALQAIIEYQKGQLKEKEQDYINALAEKNQAVQLAAPTVNTPARTPESAAEDLRHFVSQIKEKMIVNYDCFPTPQSRMAYVTNCLKGTPYAQILPYIHNGVCQLSDYGEVLEILKRAFGDPNHARNARNNLY
;
A
#
# COMPACT_ATOMS: atom_id res chain seq x y z
N MET A 1 -27.31 8.81 45.80
CA MET A 1 -28.11 9.85 46.47
C MET A 1 -27.62 9.95 47.90
N SER A 2 -26.71 10.88 48.18
CA SER A 2 -26.14 11.05 49.51
C SER A 2 -27.14 11.78 50.38
N THR A 3 -27.78 11.09 51.31
CA THR A 3 -28.47 11.75 52.42
C THR A 3 -27.41 12.45 53.26
N THR A 4 -27.22 13.74 53.05
CA THR A 4 -26.45 14.57 53.96
C THR A 4 -27.19 14.59 55.29
N GLN A 5 -26.82 13.71 56.23
CA GLN A 5 -27.19 13.86 57.62
C GLN A 5 -26.58 15.18 58.08
N SER A 6 -27.43 16.18 58.33
CA SER A 6 -27.00 17.46 58.90
C SER A 6 -26.40 17.22 60.27
N THR A 7 -25.27 17.87 60.57
CA THR A 7 -24.61 17.76 61.88
C THR A 7 -25.61 18.10 62.99
N PRO A 8 -25.84 17.19 63.96
CA PRO A 8 -26.77 17.44 65.05
C PRO A 8 -26.31 18.66 65.85
N ARG A 9 -27.25 19.54 66.18
CA ARG A 9 -26.99 20.76 66.98
C ARG A 9 -27.51 20.58 68.39
N PRO A 10 -26.78 21.07 69.41
CA PRO A 10 -27.26 21.04 70.78
C PRO A 10 -28.52 21.91 70.91
N PRO A 11 -29.42 21.59 71.86
CA PRO A 11 -30.62 22.39 72.11
C PRO A 11 -30.27 23.80 72.61
N PHE A 12 -29.14 23.93 73.31
CA PHE A 12 -28.65 25.16 73.89
C PHE A 12 -27.12 25.18 73.92
N LEU A 13 -26.50 26.35 73.77
CA LEU A 13 -25.05 26.54 73.85
C LEU A 13 -24.70 27.26 75.15
N PRO A 14 -24.42 26.52 76.24
CA PRO A 14 -24.07 27.11 77.52
C PRO A 14 -22.74 27.85 77.44
N THR A 15 -22.65 29.01 78.08
CA THR A 15 -21.42 29.78 78.21
C THR A 15 -20.65 29.45 79.49
N ASP A 16 -21.32 28.87 80.49
CA ASP A 16 -20.70 28.36 81.72
C ASP A 16 -21.39 27.06 82.22
N PRO A 17 -20.74 26.30 83.14
CA PRO A 17 -21.27 25.04 83.64
C PRO A 17 -22.56 25.16 84.49
N GLU A 18 -22.79 26.30 85.15
CA GLU A 18 -24.00 26.52 85.96
C GLU A 18 -25.22 26.70 85.04
N GLU A 19 -25.06 27.46 83.96
CA GLU A 19 -26.06 27.65 82.91
C GLU A 19 -26.44 26.33 82.23
N PHE A 20 -25.45 25.48 81.93
CA PHE A 20 -25.69 24.14 81.42
C PHE A 20 -26.51 23.29 82.41
N THR A 21 -26.10 23.26 83.68
CA THR A 21 -26.76 22.43 84.70
C THR A 21 -28.22 22.87 84.89
N SER A 22 -28.45 24.18 84.95
CA SER A 22 -29.78 24.77 85.02
C SER A 22 -30.65 24.35 83.81
N HIS A 23 -30.12 24.46 82.59
CA HIS A 23 -30.87 24.12 81.38
C HIS A 23 -31.15 22.61 81.25
N VAL A 24 -30.22 21.74 81.63
CA VAL A 24 -30.38 20.28 81.56
C VAL A 24 -31.47 19.80 82.52
N THR A 25 -31.61 20.43 83.70
CA THR A 25 -32.65 20.02 84.67
C THR A 25 -34.07 20.19 84.12
N THR A 26 -34.27 21.12 83.18
CA THR A 26 -35.58 21.39 82.55
C THR A 26 -35.73 20.76 81.16
N HIS A 27 -34.63 20.54 80.42
CA HIS A 27 -34.64 20.05 79.03
C HIS A 27 -33.86 18.74 78.85
N GLY A 28 -33.80 17.90 79.89
CA GLY A 28 -32.98 16.67 79.90
C GLY A 28 -33.29 15.70 78.74
N ALA A 29 -34.54 15.61 78.31
CA ALA A 29 -34.94 14.76 77.17
C ALA A 29 -34.34 15.26 75.84
N GLU A 30 -34.31 16.58 75.61
CA GLU A 30 -33.74 17.17 74.40
C GLU A 30 -32.21 16.97 74.35
N TRP A 31 -31.56 17.06 75.51
CA TRP A 31 -30.14 16.76 75.67
C TRP A 31 -29.83 15.28 75.45
N PHE A 32 -30.66 14.36 75.96
CA PHE A 32 -30.53 12.93 75.69
C PHE A 32 -30.65 12.62 74.19
N ASP A 33 -31.67 13.17 73.52
CA ASP A 33 -31.86 13.01 72.08
C ASP A 33 -30.74 13.64 71.25
N TYR A 34 -30.18 14.77 71.71
CA TYR A 34 -28.98 15.34 71.08
C TYR A 34 -27.79 14.38 71.18
N CYS A 35 -27.46 13.89 72.38
CA CYS A 35 -26.34 12.96 72.59
C CYS A 35 -26.50 11.68 71.75
N ARG A 36 -27.71 11.10 71.70
CA ARG A 36 -28.01 9.93 70.86
C ARG A 36 -27.77 10.21 69.38
N ARG A 37 -28.25 11.36 68.87
CA ARG A 37 -28.07 11.75 67.48
C ARG A 37 -26.61 12.06 67.13
N VAL A 38 -25.83 12.60 68.07
CA VAL A 38 -24.39 12.80 67.91
C VAL A 38 -23.66 11.48 67.77
N ASP A 39 -23.97 10.51 68.64
CA ASP A 39 -23.35 9.17 68.58
C ASP A 39 -23.67 8.46 67.26
N GLU A 40 -24.95 8.45 66.86
CA GLU A 40 -25.38 7.92 65.55
C GLU A 40 -24.69 8.64 64.38
N TYR A 41 -24.56 9.97 64.45
CA TYR A 41 -23.86 10.75 63.43
C TYR A 41 -22.37 10.38 63.35
N VAL A 42 -21.68 10.24 64.48
CA VAL A 42 -20.25 9.86 64.51
C VAL A 42 -20.05 8.48 63.93
N VAL A 43 -20.83 7.49 64.38
CA VAL A 43 -20.76 6.10 63.88
C VAL A 43 -21.00 6.03 62.37
N ASN A 44 -21.92 6.84 61.84
CA ASN A 44 -22.21 6.86 60.40
C ASN A 44 -21.15 7.63 59.58
N THR A 45 -20.52 8.65 60.15
CA THR A 45 -19.60 9.54 59.40
C THR A 45 -18.13 9.14 59.49
N GLU A 46 -17.71 8.49 60.57
CA GLU A 46 -16.34 8.00 60.75
C GLU A 46 -15.85 7.07 59.63
N PRO A 47 -16.59 6.04 59.17
CA PRO A 47 -16.13 5.18 58.08
C PRO A 47 -16.05 5.94 56.75
N ILE A 48 -16.99 6.86 56.48
CA ILE A 48 -17.01 7.69 55.28
C ILE A 48 -15.81 8.63 55.26
N LEU A 49 -15.48 9.22 56.42
CA LEU A 49 -14.31 10.09 56.56
C LEU A 49 -13.02 9.30 56.37
N ALA A 50 -12.92 8.10 56.93
CA ALA A 50 -11.76 7.22 56.77
C ALA A 50 -11.55 6.81 55.31
N GLU A 51 -12.61 6.41 54.61
CA GLU A 51 -12.58 6.07 53.19
C GLU A 51 -12.18 7.28 52.34
N SER A 52 -12.78 8.45 52.60
CA SER A 52 -12.45 9.69 51.90
C SER A 52 -10.98 10.09 52.09
N GLN A 53 -10.45 9.98 53.32
CA GLN A 53 -9.04 10.24 53.61
C GLN A 53 -8.12 9.25 52.90
N GLN A 54 -8.50 7.97 52.86
CA GLN A 54 -7.75 6.95 52.13
C GLN A 54 -7.72 7.27 50.63
N GLN A 55 -8.86 7.61 50.04
CA GLN A 55 -8.96 7.97 48.63
C GLN A 55 -8.14 9.24 48.33
N ALA A 56 -8.20 10.25 49.20
CA ALA A 56 -7.41 11.48 49.08
C ALA A 56 -5.91 11.23 49.13
N ARG A 57 -5.45 10.20 49.86
CA ARG A 57 -4.04 9.77 49.88
C ARG A 57 -3.63 8.99 48.63
N GLN A 58 -4.54 8.22 48.05
CA GLN A 58 -4.27 7.39 46.87
C GLN A 58 -4.24 8.19 45.57
N LEU A 59 -5.12 9.18 45.42
CA LEU A 59 -5.26 9.98 44.20
C LEU A 59 -3.93 10.64 43.74
N PRO A 60 -3.13 11.29 44.60
CA PRO A 60 -1.85 11.87 44.20
C PRO A 60 -0.85 10.82 43.71
N LEU A 61 -0.83 9.63 44.32
CA LEU A 61 0.07 8.54 43.93
C LEU A 61 -0.29 7.99 42.56
N GLN A 62 -1.60 7.83 42.27
CA GLN A 62 -2.07 7.42 40.95
C GLN A 62 -1.75 8.46 39.89
N ASN A 63 -2.00 9.75 40.17
CA ASN A 63 -1.65 10.84 39.26
C ASN A 63 -0.13 10.87 38.98
N GLN A 64 0.70 10.66 40.00
CA GLN A 64 2.15 10.60 39.82
C GLN A 64 2.59 9.40 38.98
N ALA A 65 1.96 8.23 39.16
CA ALA A 65 2.24 7.05 38.35
C ALA A 65 1.87 7.28 36.88
N LEU A 66 0.67 7.82 36.61
CA LEU A 66 0.21 8.15 35.27
C LEU A 66 1.10 9.22 34.61
N GLN A 67 1.54 10.23 35.36
CA GLN A 67 2.45 11.25 34.84
C GLN A 67 3.77 10.64 34.38
N ARG A 68 4.35 9.72 35.15
CA ARG A 68 5.58 9.02 34.76
C ARG A 68 5.39 8.18 33.50
N GLU A 69 4.22 7.56 33.34
CA GLU A 69 3.89 6.79 32.14
C GLU A 69 3.75 7.70 30.91
N ILE A 70 3.09 8.85 31.05
CA ILE A 70 3.01 9.87 30.00
C ILE A 70 4.40 10.36 29.59
N ASP A 71 5.26 10.67 30.56
CA ASP A 71 6.62 11.14 30.30
C ASP A 71 7.45 10.06 29.59
N HIS A 72 7.29 8.80 30.00
CA HIS A 72 7.95 7.67 29.36
C HIS A 72 7.48 7.46 27.91
N LEU A 73 6.17 7.47 27.68
CA LEU A 73 5.59 7.32 26.35
C LEU A 73 6.00 8.48 25.42
N HIS A 74 6.05 9.71 25.92
CA HIS A 74 6.58 10.84 25.16
C HIS A 74 8.04 10.62 24.76
N GLN A 75 8.88 10.16 25.68
CA GLN A 75 10.29 9.89 25.37
C GLN A 75 10.44 8.80 24.30
N GLN A 76 9.65 7.72 24.39
CA GLN A 76 9.63 6.67 23.38
C GLN A 76 9.19 7.20 22.02
N LEU A 77 8.12 8.00 21.98
CA LEU A 77 7.60 8.58 20.74
C LEU A 77 8.65 9.48 20.07
N THR A 78 9.31 10.36 20.84
CA THR A 78 10.37 11.22 20.30
C THR A 78 11.55 10.42 19.77
N ALA A 79 11.93 9.33 20.44
CA ALA A 79 13.00 8.46 19.96
C ALA A 79 12.64 7.79 18.63
N GLU A 80 11.42 7.25 18.51
CA GLU A 80 10.91 6.66 17.27
C GLU A 80 10.80 7.68 16.14
N GLU A 81 10.28 8.87 16.41
CA GLU A 81 10.20 9.96 15.43
C GLU A 81 11.60 10.32 14.89
N SER A 82 12.60 10.42 15.76
CA SER A 82 13.97 10.70 15.37
C SER A 82 14.58 9.58 14.51
N ALA A 83 14.35 8.31 14.87
CA ALA A 83 14.81 7.16 14.12
C ALA A 83 14.14 7.06 12.74
N HIS A 84 12.83 7.34 12.68
CA HIS A 84 12.09 7.40 11.44
C HIS A 84 12.58 8.52 10.53
N GLN A 85 12.82 9.72 11.09
CA GLN A 85 13.36 10.85 10.33
C GLN A 85 14.75 10.54 9.78
N GLN A 86 15.62 9.91 10.57
CA GLN A 86 16.95 9.50 10.13
C GLN A 86 16.88 8.46 9.00
N THR A 87 16.00 7.46 9.14
CA THR A 87 15.75 6.45 8.10
C THR A 87 15.27 7.10 6.80
N ARG A 88 14.33 8.03 6.91
CA ARG A 88 13.80 8.77 5.76
C ARG A 88 14.89 9.61 5.08
N ALA A 89 15.74 10.29 5.85
CA ALA A 89 16.86 11.05 5.30
C ALA A 89 17.88 10.14 4.59
N ALA A 90 18.19 8.97 5.16
CA ALA A 90 19.08 7.99 4.54
C ALA A 90 18.51 7.45 3.22
N LEU A 91 17.22 7.09 3.18
CA LEU A 91 16.55 6.65 1.96
C LEU A 91 16.54 7.74 0.89
N GLN A 92 16.30 8.99 1.27
CA GLN A 92 16.32 10.13 0.35
C GLN A 92 17.72 10.30 -0.28
N ALA A 93 18.78 10.21 0.52
CA ALA A 93 20.16 10.28 0.02
C ALA A 93 20.49 9.14 -0.96
N ILE A 94 20.02 7.92 -0.68
CA ILE A 94 20.18 6.77 -1.59
C ILE A 94 19.48 7.02 -2.92
N ILE A 95 18.24 7.53 -2.89
CA ILE A 95 17.47 7.84 -4.10
C ILE A 95 18.17 8.91 -4.93
N GLU A 96 18.68 9.96 -4.29
CA GLU A 96 19.42 11.03 -4.97
C GLU A 96 20.70 10.52 -5.63
N TYR A 97 21.46 9.68 -4.92
CA TYR A 97 22.65 9.03 -5.47
C TYR A 97 22.31 8.16 -6.69
N GLN A 98 21.27 7.32 -6.58
CA GLN A 98 20.83 6.45 -7.68
C GLN A 98 20.36 7.25 -8.90
N LYS A 99 19.64 8.36 -8.69
CA LYS A 99 19.24 9.26 -9.77
C LYS A 99 20.46 9.88 -10.46
N GLY A 100 21.47 10.29 -9.69
CA GLY A 100 22.73 10.80 -10.23
C GLY A 100 23.44 9.78 -11.11
N GLN A 101 23.60 8.55 -10.61
CA GLN A 101 24.20 7.44 -11.34
C GLN A 101 23.43 7.09 -12.63
N LEU A 102 22.11 7.07 -12.58
CA LEU A 102 21.29 6.79 -13.77
C LEU A 102 21.47 7.86 -14.84
N LYS A 103 21.51 9.13 -14.44
CA LYS A 103 21.72 10.26 -15.35
C LYS A 103 23.09 10.22 -16.01
N GLU A 104 24.13 9.84 -15.26
CA GLU A 104 25.48 9.64 -15.79
C GLU A 104 25.50 8.52 -16.83
N LYS A 105 24.88 7.37 -16.53
CA LYS A 105 24.78 6.24 -17.48
C LYS A 105 23.97 6.57 -18.73
N GLU A 106 22.90 7.35 -18.59
CA GLU A 106 22.10 7.80 -19.73
C GLU A 106 22.93 8.71 -20.64
N GLN A 107 23.73 9.62 -20.07
CA GLN A 107 24.63 10.47 -20.85
C GLN A 107 25.72 9.67 -21.56
N ASP A 108 26.34 8.70 -20.89
CA ASP A 108 27.32 7.78 -21.50
C ASP A 108 26.72 7.04 -22.68
N TYR A 109 25.50 6.53 -22.54
CA TYR A 109 24.78 5.84 -23.61
C TYR A 109 24.52 6.75 -24.81
N ILE A 110 24.07 7.99 -24.57
CA ILE A 110 23.85 8.98 -25.64
C ILE A 110 25.15 9.26 -26.39
N ASN A 111 26.26 9.45 -25.66
CA ASN A 111 27.57 9.70 -26.25
C ASN A 111 28.03 8.50 -27.10
N ALA A 112 27.92 7.28 -26.57
CA ALA A 112 28.29 6.07 -27.28
C ALA A 112 27.42 5.85 -28.55
N LEU A 113 26.13 6.19 -28.48
CA LEU A 113 25.24 6.13 -29.64
C LEU A 113 25.63 7.14 -30.71
N ALA A 114 26.01 8.36 -30.31
CA ALA A 114 26.50 9.39 -31.24
C ALA A 114 27.81 8.95 -31.90
N GLU A 115 28.77 8.43 -31.14
CA GLU A 115 30.04 7.91 -31.65
C GLU A 115 29.82 6.75 -32.62
N LYS A 116 28.95 5.80 -32.28
CA LYS A 116 28.56 4.70 -33.17
C LYS A 116 27.98 5.25 -34.48
N ASN A 117 27.05 6.20 -34.42
CA ASN A 117 26.43 6.77 -35.62
C ASN A 117 27.46 7.49 -36.49
N GLN A 118 28.40 8.20 -35.88
CA GLN A 118 29.50 8.84 -36.60
C GLN A 118 30.42 7.82 -37.26
N ALA A 119 30.79 6.73 -36.56
CA ALA A 119 31.59 5.65 -37.11
C ALA A 119 30.89 4.96 -38.29
N VAL A 120 29.58 4.73 -38.22
CA VAL A 120 28.78 4.18 -39.33
C VAL A 120 28.77 5.13 -40.53
N GLN A 121 28.64 6.44 -40.31
CA GLN A 121 28.71 7.42 -41.41
C GLN A 121 30.08 7.46 -42.07
N LEU A 122 31.17 7.40 -41.28
CA LEU A 122 32.53 7.38 -41.81
C LEU A 122 32.86 6.08 -42.54
N ALA A 123 32.26 4.96 -42.11
CA ALA A 123 32.37 3.67 -42.77
C ALA A 123 31.43 3.51 -43.98
N ALA A 124 30.55 4.47 -44.24
CA ALA A 124 29.67 4.43 -45.40
C ALA A 124 30.50 4.48 -46.68
N PRO A 125 30.38 3.49 -47.58
CA PRO A 125 31.17 3.46 -48.81
C PRO A 125 30.82 4.68 -49.66
N THR A 126 31.82 5.46 -50.08
CA THR A 126 31.64 6.61 -50.98
C THR A 126 31.37 6.19 -52.42
N VAL A 127 31.45 4.88 -52.70
CA VAL A 127 31.19 4.30 -54.01
C VAL A 127 29.73 3.89 -54.10
N ASN A 128 28.98 4.49 -55.03
CA ASN A 128 27.61 4.12 -55.38
C ASN A 128 27.52 2.61 -55.65
N THR A 129 27.09 1.86 -54.65
CA THR A 129 26.77 0.44 -54.81
C THR A 129 25.32 0.36 -55.28
N PRO A 130 25.03 -0.22 -56.46
CA PRO A 130 23.68 -0.27 -56.98
C PRO A 130 22.75 -0.98 -56.00
N ALA A 131 21.60 -0.37 -55.75
CA ALA A 131 20.61 -0.85 -54.80
C ALA A 131 20.24 -2.31 -55.06
N ARG A 132 20.34 -3.13 -54.02
CA ARG A 132 19.85 -4.51 -54.04
C ARG A 132 18.35 -4.47 -54.28
N THR A 133 17.90 -5.10 -55.35
CA THR A 133 16.50 -5.32 -55.71
C THR A 133 15.78 -5.98 -54.51
N PRO A 134 14.56 -5.54 -54.13
CA PRO A 134 13.84 -6.14 -53.01
C PRO A 134 13.64 -7.64 -53.25
N GLU A 135 14.05 -8.44 -52.27
CA GLU A 135 13.75 -9.88 -52.18
C GLU A 135 12.24 -10.08 -52.31
N SER A 136 11.86 -11.19 -52.93
CA SER A 136 10.45 -11.46 -53.20
C SER A 136 9.69 -11.66 -51.89
N ALA A 137 8.41 -11.23 -51.80
CA ALA A 137 7.58 -11.39 -50.60
C ALA A 137 7.49 -12.85 -50.09
N ALA A 138 7.77 -13.83 -50.95
CA ALA A 138 7.83 -15.25 -50.60
C ALA A 138 9.10 -15.61 -49.78
N GLU A 139 10.22 -14.94 -50.02
CA GLU A 139 11.46 -15.11 -49.24
C GLU A 139 11.31 -14.50 -47.84
N ASP A 140 10.72 -13.31 -47.76
CA ASP A 140 10.40 -12.64 -46.49
C ASP A 140 9.47 -13.49 -45.61
N LEU A 141 8.46 -14.14 -46.21
CA LEU A 141 7.56 -15.03 -45.49
C LEU A 141 8.28 -16.28 -44.97
N ARG A 142 9.17 -16.90 -45.77
CA ARG A 142 9.94 -18.07 -45.33
C ARG A 142 10.83 -17.74 -44.14
N HIS A 143 11.49 -16.58 -44.18
CA HIS A 143 12.34 -16.11 -43.10
C HIS A 143 11.53 -15.82 -41.82
N PHE A 144 10.40 -15.14 -41.95
CA PHE A 144 9.48 -14.88 -40.83
C PHE A 144 8.98 -16.17 -40.17
N VAL A 145 8.49 -17.13 -40.95
CA VAL A 145 7.99 -18.42 -40.45
C VAL A 145 9.06 -19.18 -39.68
N SER A 146 10.31 -19.14 -40.17
CA SER A 146 11.44 -19.83 -39.53
C SER A 146 11.78 -19.21 -38.17
N GLN A 147 11.85 -17.88 -38.08
CA GLN A 147 12.10 -17.17 -36.82
C GLN A 147 11.01 -17.42 -35.78
N ILE A 148 9.74 -17.42 -36.18
CA ILE A 148 8.64 -17.69 -35.26
C ILE A 148 8.75 -19.11 -34.70
N LYS A 149 9.01 -20.11 -35.55
CA LYS A 149 9.20 -21.50 -35.10
C LYS A 149 10.36 -21.64 -34.13
N GLU A 150 11.51 -21.05 -34.46
CA GLU A 150 12.69 -21.05 -33.58
C GLU A 150 12.39 -20.39 -32.24
N LYS A 151 11.70 -19.25 -32.24
CA LYS A 151 11.28 -18.56 -31.01
C LYS A 151 10.35 -19.42 -30.15
N MET A 152 9.41 -20.14 -30.76
CA MET A 152 8.51 -21.03 -30.03
C MET A 152 9.22 -22.26 -29.45
N ILE A 153 10.31 -22.70 -30.05
CA ILE A 153 11.14 -23.80 -29.53
C ILE A 153 12.02 -23.31 -28.37
N VAL A 154 12.75 -22.21 -28.56
CA VAL A 154 13.72 -21.71 -27.57
C VAL A 154 13.01 -21.13 -26.34
N ASN A 155 11.88 -20.46 -26.53
CA ASN A 155 11.13 -19.80 -25.46
C ASN A 155 9.84 -20.55 -25.09
N TYR A 156 9.83 -21.88 -25.22
CA TYR A 156 8.63 -22.69 -24.95
C TYR A 156 8.04 -22.40 -23.56
N ASP A 157 8.90 -22.28 -22.54
CA ASP A 157 8.50 -21.99 -21.16
C ASP A 157 7.80 -20.64 -20.98
N CYS A 158 8.11 -19.66 -21.84
CA CYS A 158 7.47 -18.35 -21.83
C CYS A 158 6.11 -18.35 -22.55
N PHE A 159 5.82 -19.37 -23.37
CA PHE A 159 4.59 -19.49 -24.15
C PHE A 159 3.95 -20.90 -24.03
N PRO A 160 3.60 -21.34 -22.80
CA PRO A 160 3.21 -22.72 -22.55
C PRO A 160 1.85 -23.07 -23.17
N THR A 161 0.95 -22.09 -23.30
CA THR A 161 -0.41 -22.31 -23.81
C THR A 161 -0.52 -21.95 -25.30
N PRO A 162 -1.38 -22.64 -26.08
CA PRO A 162 -1.67 -22.26 -27.47
C PRO A 162 -2.08 -20.79 -27.60
N GLN A 163 -2.87 -20.28 -26.65
CA GLN A 163 -3.31 -18.90 -26.63
C GLN A 163 -2.15 -17.91 -26.51
N SER A 164 -1.18 -18.19 -25.63
CA SER A 164 0.01 -17.33 -25.45
C SER A 164 0.90 -17.30 -26.69
N ARG A 165 1.03 -18.45 -27.38
CA ARG A 165 1.77 -18.54 -28.66
C ARG A 165 1.08 -17.75 -29.76
N MET A 166 -0.23 -17.94 -29.92
CA MET A 166 -1.03 -17.18 -30.90
C MET A 166 -0.96 -15.68 -30.63
N ALA A 167 -1.16 -15.24 -29.39
CA ALA A 167 -1.08 -13.83 -29.02
C ALA A 167 0.28 -13.22 -29.39
N TYR A 168 1.39 -13.93 -29.13
CA TYR A 168 2.72 -13.49 -29.51
C TYR A 168 2.87 -13.36 -31.03
N VAL A 169 2.47 -14.39 -31.79
CA VAL A 169 2.60 -14.40 -33.25
C VAL A 169 1.73 -13.31 -33.88
N THR A 170 0.49 -13.14 -33.42
CA THR A 170 -0.41 -12.07 -33.87
C THR A 170 0.16 -10.68 -33.60
N ASN A 171 0.81 -10.46 -32.46
CA ASN A 171 1.47 -9.18 -32.13
C ASN A 171 2.69 -8.87 -33.00
N CYS A 172 3.29 -9.89 -33.62
CA CYS A 172 4.38 -9.71 -34.57
C CYS A 172 3.89 -9.30 -35.98
N LEU A 173 2.59 -9.45 -36.26
CA LEU A 173 2.00 -9.08 -37.55
C LEU A 173 1.63 -7.60 -37.57
N LYS A 174 1.83 -6.96 -38.72
CA LYS A 174 1.41 -5.57 -38.99
C LYS A 174 0.81 -5.46 -40.37
N GLY A 175 -0.09 -4.50 -40.59
CA GLY A 175 -0.64 -4.20 -41.91
C GLY A 175 -1.35 -5.40 -42.56
N THR A 176 -1.05 -5.69 -43.82
CA THR A 176 -1.75 -6.70 -44.64
C THR A 176 -1.72 -8.12 -44.05
N PRO A 177 -0.59 -8.64 -43.52
CA PRO A 177 -0.58 -9.90 -42.78
C PRO A 177 -1.53 -9.94 -41.57
N TYR A 178 -1.61 -8.86 -40.80
CA TYR A 178 -2.52 -8.80 -39.64
C TYR A 178 -3.99 -8.81 -40.08
N ALA A 179 -4.32 -8.12 -41.18
CA ALA A 179 -5.66 -8.10 -41.74
C ALA A 179 -6.18 -9.50 -42.15
N GLN A 180 -5.29 -10.42 -42.53
CA GLN A 180 -5.67 -11.81 -42.85
C GLN A 180 -6.10 -12.62 -41.62
N ILE A 181 -5.60 -12.26 -40.44
CA ILE A 181 -5.88 -12.97 -39.17
C ILE A 181 -7.05 -12.34 -38.43
N LEU A 182 -7.34 -11.06 -38.68
CA LEU A 182 -8.41 -10.32 -38.03
C LEU A 182 -9.79 -11.03 -38.00
N PRO A 183 -10.25 -11.72 -39.06
CA PRO A 183 -11.53 -12.45 -39.03
C PRO A 183 -11.60 -13.58 -38.00
N TYR A 184 -10.46 -14.08 -37.55
CA TYR A 184 -10.35 -15.16 -36.57
C TYR A 184 -10.19 -14.64 -35.13
N ILE A 185 -10.19 -13.31 -34.92
CA ILE A 185 -10.07 -12.68 -33.60
C ILE A 185 -11.45 -12.20 -33.15
N HIS A 186 -11.95 -12.79 -32.07
CA HIS A 186 -13.23 -12.41 -31.46
C HIS A 186 -12.98 -11.95 -30.02
N ASN A 187 -13.50 -10.78 -29.66
CA ASN A 187 -13.31 -10.17 -28.33
C ASN A 187 -11.82 -10.09 -27.90
N GLY A 188 -10.92 -9.82 -28.85
CA GLY A 188 -9.47 -9.73 -28.59
C GLY A 188 -8.76 -11.09 -28.45
N VAL A 189 -9.46 -12.20 -28.70
CA VAL A 189 -8.95 -13.57 -28.55
C VAL A 189 -8.97 -14.26 -29.91
N CYS A 190 -7.80 -14.74 -30.36
CA CYS A 190 -7.70 -15.57 -31.56
C CYS A 190 -8.37 -16.92 -31.31
N GLN A 191 -9.28 -17.32 -32.22
CA GLN A 191 -10.09 -18.55 -32.11
C GLN A 191 -9.47 -19.76 -32.84
N LEU A 192 -8.26 -19.60 -33.37
CA LEU A 192 -7.52 -20.68 -34.01
C LEU A 192 -7.01 -21.67 -32.95
N SER A 193 -6.66 -22.89 -33.37
CA SER A 193 -6.27 -23.94 -32.42
C SER A 193 -4.87 -23.73 -31.82
N ASP A 194 -3.92 -23.27 -32.64
CA ASP A 194 -2.56 -22.88 -32.23
C ASP A 194 -1.93 -21.95 -33.28
N TYR A 195 -0.74 -21.41 -32.97
CA TYR A 195 0.00 -20.51 -33.86
C TYR A 195 0.31 -21.13 -35.24
N GLY A 196 0.30 -22.47 -35.34
CA GLY A 196 0.49 -23.16 -36.61
C GLY A 196 -0.56 -22.78 -37.67
N GLU A 197 -1.83 -22.63 -37.27
CA GLU A 197 -2.90 -22.25 -38.19
C GLU A 197 -2.75 -20.81 -38.69
N VAL A 198 -2.25 -19.91 -37.82
CA VAL A 198 -1.89 -18.53 -38.21
C VAL A 198 -0.83 -18.56 -39.31
N LEU A 199 0.21 -19.39 -39.16
CA LEU A 199 1.26 -19.52 -40.16
C LEU A 199 0.76 -20.12 -41.47
N GLU A 200 -0.18 -21.07 -41.43
CA GLU A 200 -0.78 -21.64 -42.64
C GLU A 200 -1.65 -20.63 -43.40
N ILE A 201 -2.41 -19.79 -42.70
CA ILE A 201 -3.17 -18.70 -43.32
C ILE A 201 -2.22 -17.73 -44.04
N LEU A 202 -1.11 -17.35 -43.40
CA LEU A 202 -0.11 -16.48 -44.01
C LEU A 202 0.59 -17.13 -45.21
N LYS A 203 0.93 -18.42 -45.13
CA LYS A 203 1.48 -19.18 -46.27
C LYS A 203 0.50 -19.25 -47.44
N ARG A 204 -0.79 -19.42 -47.17
CA ARG A 204 -1.81 -19.43 -48.22
C ARG A 204 -1.96 -18.06 -48.88
N ALA A 205 -1.93 -16.99 -48.08
CA ALA A 205 -2.12 -15.63 -48.57
C ALA A 205 -0.89 -15.07 -49.32
N PHE A 206 0.33 -15.43 -48.89
CA PHE A 206 1.57 -14.80 -49.37
C PHE A 206 2.61 -15.78 -49.91
N GLY A 207 2.43 -17.09 -49.75
CA GLY A 207 3.40 -18.12 -50.12
C GLY A 207 3.23 -18.71 -51.53
N ASP A 208 2.11 -18.43 -52.22
CA ASP A 208 1.87 -18.87 -53.59
C ASP A 208 1.93 -17.70 -54.59
N PRO A 209 2.97 -17.61 -55.44
CA PRO A 209 3.08 -16.59 -56.48
C PRO A 209 1.95 -16.64 -57.54
N ASN A 210 1.21 -17.75 -57.62
CA ASN A 210 0.18 -18.00 -58.64
C ASN A 210 -1.22 -18.18 -58.03
N HIS A 211 -1.52 -17.49 -56.93
CA HIS A 211 -2.81 -17.60 -56.22
C HIS A 211 -4.04 -17.42 -57.13
N ALA A 212 -3.98 -16.50 -58.11
CA ALA A 212 -5.08 -16.28 -59.06
C ALA A 212 -5.30 -17.45 -60.03
N ARG A 213 -4.24 -18.17 -60.40
CA ARG A 213 -4.30 -19.34 -61.31
C ARG A 213 -4.86 -20.57 -60.59
N ASN A 214 -4.42 -20.79 -59.35
CA ASN A 214 -4.86 -21.93 -58.55
C ASN A 214 -6.29 -21.77 -58.03
N ALA A 215 -6.74 -20.54 -57.71
CA ALA A 215 -8.14 -20.30 -57.37
C ALA A 215 -9.09 -20.59 -58.56
N ARG A 216 -8.65 -20.30 -59.79
CA ARG A 216 -9.42 -20.56 -61.02
C ARG A 216 -9.56 -22.06 -61.34
N ASN A 217 -8.56 -22.86 -61.01
CA ASN A 217 -8.59 -24.32 -61.15
C ASN A 217 -9.39 -25.04 -60.05
N ASN A 218 -9.72 -24.39 -58.94
CA ASN A 218 -10.52 -24.99 -57.85
C ASN A 218 -12.02 -24.68 -57.95
N LEU A 219 -12.44 -23.91 -58.96
CA LEU A 219 -13.85 -23.56 -59.23
C LEU A 219 -14.47 -24.38 -60.38
N TYR A 220 -13.71 -25.32 -60.96
CA TYR A 220 -14.14 -26.24 -62.02
C TYR A 220 -13.64 -27.66 -61.76
#